data_AF-A0A7J6SW48-F1
#
_entry.id   AF-A0A7J6SW48-F1
#
_cell.length_a   1.000
_cell.length_b   1.000
_cell.length_c   1.000
_cell.angle_alpha   90.00
_cell.angle_beta   90.00
_cell.angle_gamma   90.00
#
_symmetry.space_group_name_H-M   'P 1'
#
loop_
_entity.id
_entity.type
_entity.pdbx_description
1 polymer ?
#
loop_
_entity_poly.entity_id
_entity_poly.type
_entity_poly.pdbx_seq_one_letter_code
_entity_poly.pdbx_strand_id
1 'polypeptide(L)'
;MCTSALTKCLCYCGIYEPAARLCERIAEEDVLIECAAILERMKQYSLAGRLHQRLGNLERACSLYIQDMDFDAAKPLMDQVSTPKLHLLYAKAKEARGFFKEAAASYEKGGDMESIVRLLVDESQLNDPRKAMDLIRKGTASSTGAAEIVADYCRGVGDITGSIEFLARARLDEMAFEMAVRHDQMPVYERTLAESEGSDELVGERYRSVAGYYKERNLPLEAAKNYVLCGEYEVAMELCLSLDQTNVSVDDTAASAAGGGLWKLSPHMDLAIDIAGRCHDEGLVNRLVDHLLRANTGLEDDELGYHQAQSIYKLHQVLGNYEESARIAMLIAKREQDEGRYKAAQSLLLKTYKDLDRLKMRIPRELWERLMLLQSYILVKPLAQLDEHVNAALLLKRICQGNVLQSFRKHAAQTLASAVIECMKSGMKAEAHAYACELMRDAELRNRISEQLRKKIEVVVRKPPKEDRQGFQEPLSPCPYCATPLPDSSLSCGHCQNIIPFCAVTGLHVVLSDWSSPCGNCSFPMRHSMLERMLAHEKSIVCPMCSEELAASADREVNGHLDGFQRVQSTSVLLQGHARGGEPIN
;
A
#
# COMPACT_ATOMS: atom_id res chain seq x y z
N MET A 1 69.84 21.79 53.86
CA MET A 1 69.91 21.15 52.52
C MET A 1 68.52 21.23 51.93
N CYS A 2 68.39 21.85 50.74
CA CYS A 2 67.09 21.96 50.08
C CYS A 2 66.51 20.55 49.87
N THR A 3 65.38 20.27 50.52
CA THR A 3 64.67 19.00 50.44
C THR A 3 64.42 18.59 48.99
N SER A 4 64.19 19.55 48.10
CA SER A 4 64.07 19.39 46.65
C SER A 4 65.29 18.73 45.97
N ALA A 5 66.51 19.16 46.32
CA ALA A 5 67.74 18.62 45.72
C ALA A 5 68.07 17.20 46.23
N LEU A 6 67.81 16.95 47.53
CA LEU A 6 67.99 15.64 48.13
C LEU A 6 67.05 14.60 47.49
N THR A 7 65.79 14.96 47.24
CA THR A 7 64.81 14.08 46.60
C THR A 7 65.22 13.71 45.17
N LYS A 8 65.71 14.67 44.36
CA LYS A 8 66.22 14.40 43.01
C LYS A 8 67.40 13.42 43.04
N CYS A 9 68.37 13.63 43.93
CA CYS A 9 69.50 12.72 44.10
C CYS A 9 69.06 11.30 44.51
N LEU A 10 68.09 11.17 45.42
CA LEU A 10 67.58 9.86 45.85
C LEU A 10 66.87 9.10 44.72
N CYS A 11 66.13 9.80 43.84
CA CYS A 11 65.55 9.20 42.63
C CYS A 11 66.63 8.68 41.67
N TYR A 12 67.72 9.44 41.46
CA TYR A 12 68.85 9.00 40.62
C TYR A 12 69.66 7.84 41.23
N CYS A 13 69.78 7.79 42.56
CA CYS A 13 70.51 6.74 43.27
C CYS A 13 69.70 5.43 43.43
N GLY A 14 68.46 5.36 42.93
CA GLY A 14 67.63 4.16 42.98
C GLY A 14 66.98 3.88 44.35
N ILE A 15 66.95 4.87 45.25
CA ILE A 15 66.38 4.75 46.60
C ILE A 15 64.96 5.32 46.58
N TYR A 16 64.03 4.56 46.00
CA TYR A 16 62.72 5.09 45.58
C TYR A 16 61.71 5.30 46.72
N GLU A 17 61.66 4.41 47.72
CA GLU A 17 60.68 4.48 48.80
C GLU A 17 60.88 5.70 49.73
N PRO A 18 62.12 6.03 50.17
CA PRO A 18 62.41 7.30 50.85
C PRO A 18 62.18 8.52 49.95
N ALA A 19 62.50 8.41 48.65
CA ALA A 19 62.27 9.49 47.70
C ALA A 19 60.77 9.81 47.56
N ALA A 20 59.91 8.79 47.50
CA ALA A 20 58.46 8.96 47.42
C ALA A 20 57.88 9.70 48.64
N ARG A 21 58.32 9.34 49.86
CA ARG A 21 57.90 10.02 51.11
C ARG A 21 58.37 11.47 51.19
N LEU A 22 59.50 11.79 50.57
CA LEU A 22 59.99 13.16 50.47
C LEU A 22 59.23 13.94 49.38
N CYS A 23 58.92 13.31 48.25
CA CYS A 23 58.06 13.90 47.22
C CYS A 23 56.71 14.32 47.82
N GLU A 24 56.07 13.50 48.67
CA GLU A 24 54.81 13.82 49.35
C GLU A 24 54.83 15.14 50.16
N ARG A 25 56.00 15.54 50.67
CA ARG A 25 56.16 16.75 51.50
C ARG A 25 56.53 18.00 50.70
N ILE A 26 56.93 17.85 49.45
CA ILE A 26 57.34 18.95 48.57
C ILE A 26 56.11 19.58 47.93
N ALA A 27 56.03 20.92 47.93
CA ALA A 27 54.94 21.69 47.30
C ALA A 27 55.33 22.27 45.92
N GLU A 28 56.63 22.32 45.59
CA GLU A 28 57.13 22.84 44.31
C GLU A 28 56.81 21.85 43.15
N GLU A 29 55.94 22.26 42.22
CA GLU A 29 55.50 21.42 41.10
C GLU A 29 56.64 21.10 40.11
N ASP A 30 57.53 22.06 39.83
CA ASP A 30 58.66 21.88 38.90
C ASP A 30 59.61 20.75 39.33
N VAL A 31 59.85 20.65 40.64
CA VAL A 31 60.70 19.60 41.23
C VAL A 31 60.03 18.24 41.13
N LEU A 32 58.70 18.18 41.31
CA LEU A 32 57.92 16.96 41.17
C LEU A 32 57.86 16.47 39.72
N ILE A 33 57.79 17.39 38.73
CA ILE A 33 57.83 17.05 37.30
C ILE A 33 59.18 16.41 36.94
N GLU A 34 60.29 17.00 37.37
CA GLU A 34 61.62 16.44 37.13
C GLU A 34 61.81 15.08 37.81
N CYS A 35 61.36 14.94 39.07
CA CYS A 35 61.39 13.67 39.79
C CYS A 35 60.56 12.59 39.09
N ALA A 36 59.38 12.93 38.57
CA ALA A 36 58.54 12.00 37.82
C ALA A 36 59.22 11.55 36.52
N ALA A 37 59.82 12.47 35.76
CA ALA A 37 60.58 12.14 34.54
C ALA A 37 61.79 11.23 34.80
N ILE A 38 62.46 11.38 35.95
CA ILE A 38 63.56 10.49 36.37
C ILE A 38 63.02 9.09 36.68
N LEU A 39 61.90 8.99 37.41
CA LEU A 39 61.29 7.70 37.74
C LEU A 39 60.74 6.97 36.50
N GLU A 40 60.18 7.69 35.52
CA GLU A 40 59.80 7.13 34.23
C GLU A 40 61.01 6.54 33.49
N ARG A 41 62.13 7.27 33.42
CA ARG A 41 63.38 6.80 32.80
C ARG A 41 63.95 5.55 33.49
N MET A 42 63.80 5.47 34.81
CA MET A 42 64.22 4.33 35.63
C MET A 42 63.21 3.17 35.64
N LYS A 43 62.15 3.25 34.82
CA LYS A 43 61.08 2.24 34.67
C LYS A 43 60.32 1.92 35.98
N GLN A 44 60.27 2.87 36.91
CA GLN A 44 59.48 2.77 38.14
C GLN A 44 58.09 3.37 37.91
N TYR A 45 57.25 2.64 37.19
CA TYR A 45 55.99 3.15 36.66
C TYR A 45 54.93 3.43 37.74
N SER A 46 54.79 2.59 38.77
CA SER A 46 53.86 2.82 39.90
C SER A 46 54.16 4.11 40.66
N LEU A 47 55.44 4.38 40.97
CA LEU A 47 55.83 5.59 41.69
C LEU A 47 55.75 6.84 40.81
N ALA A 48 56.13 6.74 39.53
CA ALA A 48 55.95 7.82 38.57
C ALA A 48 54.46 8.16 38.38
N GLY A 49 53.58 7.15 38.30
CA GLY A 49 52.13 7.31 38.22
C GLY A 49 51.54 8.10 39.40
N ARG A 50 51.98 7.82 40.63
CA ARG A 50 51.53 8.55 41.84
C ARG A 50 51.92 10.03 41.81
N LEU A 51 53.14 10.33 41.33
CA LEU A 51 53.59 11.72 41.19
C LEU A 51 52.81 12.45 40.09
N HIS A 52 52.58 11.84 38.95
CA HIS A 52 51.78 12.43 37.87
C HIS A 52 50.32 12.64 38.28
N GLN A 53 49.75 11.72 39.07
CA GLN A 53 48.41 11.87 39.64
C GLN A 53 48.33 13.08 40.58
N ARG A 54 49.35 13.30 41.42
CA ARG A 54 49.42 14.46 42.30
C ARG A 54 49.61 15.78 41.55
N LEU A 55 50.34 15.73 40.44
CA LEU A 55 50.54 16.86 39.52
C LEU A 55 49.30 17.16 38.65
N GLY A 56 48.19 16.43 38.81
CA GLY A 56 46.99 16.60 37.99
C GLY A 56 47.11 16.07 36.55
N ASN A 57 48.25 15.44 36.20
CA ASN A 57 48.50 14.86 34.88
C ASN A 57 47.89 13.45 34.77
N LEU A 58 46.56 13.39 34.83
CA LEU A 58 45.79 12.13 34.91
C LEU A 58 46.04 11.18 33.73
N GLU A 59 46.12 11.70 32.50
CA GLU A 59 46.34 10.89 31.30
C GLU A 59 47.70 10.16 31.32
N ARG A 60 48.75 10.88 31.74
CA ARG A 60 50.10 10.33 31.85
C ARG A 60 50.17 9.32 32.98
N ALA A 61 49.58 9.63 34.14
CA ALA A 61 49.46 8.70 35.26
C ALA A 61 48.76 7.39 34.85
N CYS A 62 47.61 7.47 34.15
CA CYS A 62 46.92 6.30 33.59
C CYS A 62 47.83 5.48 32.68
N SER A 63 48.52 6.12 31.73
CA SER A 63 49.40 5.40 30.81
C SER A 63 50.51 4.62 31.51
N LEU A 64 51.05 5.16 32.60
CA LEU A 64 52.09 4.52 33.41
C LEU A 64 51.54 3.37 34.26
N TYR A 65 50.37 3.56 34.90
CA TYR A 65 49.73 2.48 35.64
C TYR A 65 49.30 1.31 34.73
N ILE A 66 48.88 1.59 33.49
CA ILE A 66 48.59 0.56 32.48
C ILE A 66 49.87 -0.23 32.12
N GLN A 67 51.02 0.46 31.97
CA GLN A 67 52.31 -0.17 31.69
C GLN A 67 52.83 -1.00 32.87
N ASP A 68 52.60 -0.54 34.11
CA ASP A 68 52.92 -1.29 35.33
C ASP A 68 51.94 -2.45 35.59
N MET A 69 50.85 -2.50 34.81
CA MET A 69 49.71 -3.41 34.97
C MET A 69 49.03 -3.32 36.35
N ASP A 70 49.04 -2.14 36.95
CA ASP A 70 48.32 -1.80 38.17
C ASP A 70 46.91 -1.29 37.80
N PHE A 71 45.98 -2.23 37.65
CA PHE A 71 44.62 -1.93 37.19
C PHE A 71 43.74 -1.32 38.29
N ASP A 72 44.06 -1.56 39.55
CA ASP A 72 43.32 -1.03 40.70
C ASP A 72 43.56 0.48 40.84
N ALA A 73 44.81 0.92 40.69
CA ALA A 73 45.16 2.34 40.63
C ALA A 73 44.65 3.02 39.33
N ALA A 74 44.65 2.29 38.21
CA ALA A 74 44.21 2.84 36.92
C ALA A 74 42.68 3.02 36.81
N LYS A 75 41.87 2.12 37.40
CA LYS A 75 40.39 2.12 37.27
C LYS A 75 39.72 3.47 37.62
N PRO A 76 39.94 4.09 38.79
CA PRO A 76 39.31 5.36 39.14
C PRO A 76 39.78 6.53 38.27
N LEU A 77 40.98 6.43 37.69
CA LEU A 77 41.54 7.45 36.80
C LEU A 77 40.98 7.30 35.37
N MET A 78 40.73 6.07 34.91
CA MET A 78 40.10 5.80 33.61
C MET A 78 38.65 6.29 33.55
N ASP A 79 37.95 6.41 34.67
CA ASP A 79 36.61 7.03 34.71
C ASP A 79 36.66 8.56 34.55
N GLN A 80 37.80 9.20 34.82
CA GLN A 80 38.01 10.64 34.66
C GLN A 80 38.63 11.00 33.30
N VAL A 81 39.33 10.06 32.68
CA VAL A 81 40.00 10.25 31.38
C VAL A 81 39.05 9.89 30.25
N SER A 82 38.80 10.83 29.32
CA SER A 82 37.96 10.60 28.13
C SER A 82 38.75 10.20 26.88
N THR A 83 40.08 10.08 26.97
CA THR A 83 40.96 9.89 25.80
C THR A 83 40.86 8.47 25.23
N PRO A 84 40.34 8.28 23.98
CA PRO A 84 40.03 6.95 23.44
C PRO A 84 41.24 6.03 23.31
N LYS A 85 42.40 6.56 22.92
CA LYS A 85 43.65 5.79 22.78
C LYS A 85 44.08 5.13 24.10
N LEU A 86 43.84 5.79 25.23
CA LEU A 86 44.15 5.23 26.55
C LEU A 86 43.15 4.13 26.95
N HIS A 87 41.87 4.29 26.62
CA HIS A 87 40.86 3.25 26.80
C HIS A 87 41.19 1.98 26.00
N LEU A 88 41.68 2.12 24.76
CA LEU A 88 42.13 0.99 23.94
C LEU A 88 43.37 0.29 24.52
N LEU A 89 44.35 1.04 25.02
CA LEU A 89 45.53 0.47 25.67
C LEU A 89 45.16 -0.27 26.97
N TYR A 90 44.26 0.30 27.77
CA TYR A 90 43.74 -0.32 28.98
C TYR A 90 42.97 -1.61 28.67
N ALA A 91 42.13 -1.60 27.63
CA ALA A 91 41.37 -2.75 27.19
C ALA A 91 42.29 -3.91 26.76
N LYS A 92 43.31 -3.63 25.94
CA LYS A 92 44.32 -4.63 25.52
C LYS A 92 45.10 -5.23 26.69
N ALA A 93 45.51 -4.38 27.64
CA ALA A 93 46.21 -4.84 28.84
C ALA A 93 45.33 -5.75 29.73
N LYS A 94 44.04 -5.45 29.84
CA LYS A 94 43.06 -6.27 30.56
C LYS A 94 42.73 -7.58 29.86
N GLU A 95 42.60 -7.55 28.54
CA GLU A 95 42.38 -8.73 27.71
C GLU A 95 43.53 -9.73 27.87
N ALA A 96 44.78 -9.26 27.86
CA ALA A 96 45.96 -10.10 28.08
C ALA A 96 45.98 -10.78 29.47
N ARG A 97 45.24 -10.24 30.45
CA ARG A 97 45.08 -10.80 31.80
C ARG A 97 43.82 -11.65 31.97
N GLY A 98 43.00 -11.80 30.93
CA GLY A 98 41.76 -12.58 30.95
C GLY A 98 40.54 -11.86 31.55
N PHE A 99 40.62 -10.54 31.80
CA PHE A 99 39.50 -9.75 32.31
C PHE A 99 38.58 -9.27 31.17
N PHE A 100 37.97 -10.21 30.44
CA PHE A 100 37.25 -9.94 29.18
C PHE A 100 36.05 -8.98 29.33
N LYS A 101 35.28 -9.06 30.43
CA LYS A 101 34.11 -8.19 30.67
C LYS A 101 34.49 -6.72 30.84
N GLU A 102 35.56 -6.47 31.60
CA GLU A 102 36.06 -5.11 31.81
C GLU A 102 36.82 -4.59 30.58
N ALA A 103 37.45 -5.48 29.81
CA ALA A 103 38.07 -5.14 28.54
C ALA A 103 37.01 -4.70 27.52
N ALA A 104 35.89 -5.42 27.37
CA ALA A 104 34.80 -5.06 26.46
C ALA A 104 34.20 -3.68 26.78
N ALA A 105 33.92 -3.37 28.05
CA ALA A 105 33.46 -2.05 28.47
C ALA A 105 34.47 -0.93 28.18
N SER A 106 35.77 -1.25 28.20
CA SER A 106 36.82 -0.29 27.87
C SER A 106 37.00 -0.12 26.36
N TYR A 107 36.84 -1.19 25.57
CA TYR A 107 36.82 -1.12 24.11
C TYR A 107 35.63 -0.32 23.59
N GLU A 108 34.47 -0.41 24.24
CA GLU A 108 33.28 0.40 23.92
C GLU A 108 33.56 1.89 24.09
N LYS A 109 34.16 2.29 25.22
CA LYS A 109 34.62 3.68 25.44
C LYS A 109 35.72 4.11 24.47
N GLY A 110 36.54 3.17 24.01
CA GLY A 110 37.61 3.39 23.03
C GLY A 110 37.15 3.43 21.57
N GLY A 111 35.91 3.02 21.27
CA GLY A 111 35.33 2.97 19.93
C GLY A 111 35.80 1.80 19.04
N ASP A 112 36.45 0.78 19.61
CA ASP A 112 36.90 -0.41 18.86
C ASP A 112 35.86 -1.54 18.94
N MET A 113 34.87 -1.45 18.07
CA MET A 113 33.75 -2.40 18.03
C MET A 113 34.15 -3.77 17.45
N GLU A 114 35.20 -3.84 16.62
CA GLU A 114 35.70 -5.10 16.05
C GLU A 114 36.26 -6.01 17.15
N SER A 115 37.06 -5.43 18.04
CA SER A 115 37.57 -6.14 19.22
C SER A 115 36.43 -6.63 20.12
N ILE A 116 35.39 -5.83 20.34
CA ILE A 116 34.23 -6.22 21.16
C ILE A 116 33.50 -7.42 20.52
N VAL A 117 33.21 -7.33 19.22
CA VAL A 117 32.51 -8.39 18.49
C VAL A 117 33.33 -9.68 18.52
N ARG A 118 34.65 -9.61 18.34
CA ARG A 118 35.56 -10.75 18.50
C ARG A 118 35.44 -11.39 19.88
N LEU A 119 35.52 -10.58 20.95
CA LEU A 119 35.43 -11.11 22.32
C LEU A 119 34.07 -11.75 22.64
N LEU A 120 32.99 -11.22 22.06
CA LEU A 120 31.61 -11.71 22.25
C LEU A 120 31.36 -13.03 21.50
N VAL A 121 31.98 -13.18 20.33
CA VAL A 121 31.85 -14.36 19.46
C VAL A 121 32.73 -15.52 19.94
N ASP A 122 33.88 -15.24 20.53
CA ASP A 122 34.79 -16.27 21.04
C ASP A 122 34.18 -17.10 22.18
N GLU A 123 34.05 -18.41 21.95
CA GLU A 123 33.44 -19.37 22.89
C GLU A 123 34.19 -19.47 24.24
N SER A 124 35.50 -19.21 24.24
CA SER A 124 36.36 -19.28 25.42
C SER A 124 36.34 -18.02 26.30
N GLN A 125 35.66 -16.96 25.86
CA GLN A 125 35.71 -15.64 26.47
C GLN A 125 34.36 -15.21 27.02
N LEU A 126 33.56 -14.48 26.24
CA LEU A 126 32.26 -13.97 26.69
C LEU A 126 31.09 -14.83 26.21
N ASN A 127 31.24 -15.58 25.10
CA ASN A 127 30.26 -16.52 24.54
C ASN A 127 28.83 -15.96 24.50
N ASP A 128 28.67 -14.77 23.92
CA ASP A 128 27.40 -14.04 23.81
C ASP A 128 27.16 -13.58 22.34
N PRO A 129 27.09 -14.52 21.37
CA PRO A 129 27.02 -14.19 19.94
C PRO A 129 25.76 -13.41 19.55
N ARG A 130 24.64 -13.58 20.28
CA ARG A 130 23.40 -12.82 20.05
C ARG A 130 23.59 -11.32 20.25
N LYS A 131 24.35 -10.93 21.26
CA LYS A 131 24.65 -9.52 21.51
C LYS A 131 25.51 -8.94 20.39
N ALA A 132 26.47 -9.70 19.88
CA ALA A 132 27.29 -9.28 18.74
C ALA A 132 26.44 -9.04 17.48
N MET A 133 25.52 -9.95 17.16
CA MET A 133 24.58 -9.81 16.05
C MET A 133 23.69 -8.57 16.19
N ASP A 134 23.16 -8.34 17.39
CA ASP A 134 22.31 -7.18 17.67
C ASP A 134 23.07 -5.84 17.55
N LEU A 135 24.35 -5.80 17.95
CA LEU A 135 25.19 -4.61 17.83
C LEU A 135 25.39 -4.21 16.36
N ILE A 136 25.54 -5.19 15.47
CA ILE A 136 25.68 -4.96 14.02
C ILE A 136 24.32 -4.54 13.43
N ARG A 137 23.24 -5.25 13.76
CA ARG A 137 21.88 -4.92 13.26
C ARG A 137 21.40 -3.54 13.70
N LYS A 138 21.78 -3.07 14.89
CA LYS A 138 21.45 -1.72 15.40
C LYS A 138 22.34 -0.61 14.84
N GLY A 139 23.33 -0.94 13.99
CA GLY A 139 24.26 0.03 13.40
C GLY A 139 25.34 0.53 14.37
N THR A 140 25.40 0.01 15.60
CA THR A 140 26.40 0.42 16.60
C THR A 140 27.81 -0.10 16.28
N ALA A 141 27.92 -1.25 15.60
CA ALA A 141 29.17 -1.86 15.16
C ALA A 141 29.18 -2.02 13.62
N SER A 142 29.00 -0.93 12.88
CA SER A 142 28.87 -0.94 11.41
C SER A 142 30.19 -1.15 10.65
N SER A 143 31.27 -1.58 11.30
CA SER A 143 32.53 -1.83 10.60
C SER A 143 32.46 -3.12 9.79
N THR A 144 33.05 -3.09 8.59
CA THR A 144 33.16 -4.26 7.71
C THR A 144 33.80 -5.45 8.41
N GLY A 145 34.88 -5.22 9.18
CA GLY A 145 35.58 -6.28 9.90
C GLY A 145 34.74 -6.95 11.00
N ALA A 146 33.88 -6.19 11.70
CA ALA A 146 33.01 -6.76 12.72
C ALA A 146 31.95 -7.69 12.11
N ALA A 147 31.38 -7.31 10.97
CA ALA A 147 30.40 -8.12 10.24
C ALA A 147 31.01 -9.39 9.65
N GLU A 148 32.26 -9.33 9.18
CA GLU A 148 32.99 -10.52 8.71
C GLU A 148 33.22 -11.54 9.83
N ILE A 149 33.63 -11.10 11.02
CA ILE A 149 33.84 -11.99 12.19
C ILE A 149 32.55 -12.72 12.57
N VAL A 150 31.41 -12.03 12.59
CA VAL A 150 30.12 -12.67 12.89
C VAL A 150 29.70 -13.61 11.77
N ALA A 151 29.96 -13.27 10.50
CA ALA A 151 29.69 -14.17 9.39
C ALA A 151 30.50 -15.48 9.47
N ASP A 152 31.78 -15.40 9.80
CA ASP A 152 32.63 -16.59 9.95
C ASP A 152 32.19 -17.47 11.13
N TYR A 153 31.74 -16.85 12.23
CA TYR A 153 31.13 -17.59 13.33
C TYR A 153 29.84 -18.30 12.92
N CYS A 154 28.93 -17.60 12.24
CA CYS A 154 27.70 -18.20 11.71
C CYS A 154 28.02 -19.40 10.79
N ARG A 155 29.06 -19.29 9.96
CA ARG A 155 29.54 -20.39 9.13
C ARG A 155 30.03 -21.58 9.96
N GLY A 156 30.79 -21.32 11.04
CA GLY A 156 31.28 -22.36 11.96
C GLY A 156 30.16 -23.10 12.70
N VAL A 157 29.10 -22.39 13.09
CA VAL A 157 27.92 -22.96 13.77
C VAL A 157 26.96 -23.66 12.79
N GLY A 158 27.07 -23.38 11.49
CA GLY A 158 26.18 -23.89 10.45
C GLY A 158 24.92 -23.04 10.22
N ASP A 159 24.87 -21.82 10.75
CA ASP A 159 23.84 -20.83 10.43
C ASP A 159 24.17 -20.11 9.11
N ILE A 160 23.76 -20.72 8.00
CA ILE A 160 23.99 -20.18 6.66
C ILE A 160 23.22 -18.87 6.45
N THR A 161 22.03 -18.73 7.04
CA THR A 161 21.18 -17.54 6.86
C THR A 161 21.79 -16.30 7.49
N GLY A 162 22.27 -16.43 8.73
CA GLY A 162 23.03 -15.37 9.40
C GLY A 162 24.32 -15.06 8.67
N SER A 163 25.03 -16.07 8.17
CA SER A 163 26.27 -15.85 7.41
C SER A 163 26.05 -15.01 6.15
N ILE A 164 25.02 -15.28 5.35
CA ILE A 164 24.69 -14.48 4.15
C ILE A 164 24.32 -13.05 4.55
N GLU A 165 23.48 -12.89 5.57
CA GLU A 165 23.06 -11.59 6.10
C GLU A 165 24.25 -10.72 6.51
N PHE A 166 25.18 -11.26 7.29
CA PHE A 166 26.34 -10.50 7.78
C PHE A 166 27.41 -10.26 6.71
N LEU A 167 27.62 -11.19 5.77
CA LEU A 167 28.52 -10.96 4.62
C LEU A 167 28.02 -9.86 3.70
N ALA A 168 26.72 -9.81 3.41
CA ALA A 168 26.11 -8.75 2.61
C ALA A 168 26.25 -7.38 3.32
N ARG A 169 26.07 -7.33 4.65
CA ARG A 169 26.30 -6.10 5.44
C ARG A 169 27.78 -5.71 5.52
N ALA A 170 28.70 -6.67 5.48
CA ALA A 170 30.13 -6.42 5.41
C ALA A 170 30.57 -5.82 4.05
N ARG A 171 29.67 -5.74 3.05
CA ARG A 171 29.98 -5.40 1.65
C ARG A 171 30.88 -6.45 0.96
N LEU A 172 30.85 -7.69 1.43
CA LEU A 172 31.49 -8.85 0.80
C LEU A 172 30.47 -9.56 -0.09
N ASP A 173 29.95 -8.83 -1.08
CA ASP A 173 28.80 -9.25 -1.88
C ASP A 173 29.06 -10.51 -2.70
N GLU A 174 30.26 -10.65 -3.26
CA GLU A 174 30.65 -11.83 -4.06
C GLU A 174 30.58 -13.11 -3.22
N MET A 175 31.10 -13.06 -1.98
CA MET A 175 31.06 -14.20 -1.06
C MET A 175 29.64 -14.48 -0.56
N ALA A 176 28.87 -13.44 -0.26
CA ALA A 176 27.47 -13.57 0.15
C ALA A 176 26.61 -14.20 -0.95
N PHE A 177 26.77 -13.74 -2.19
CA PHE A 177 26.08 -14.29 -3.36
C PHE A 177 26.48 -15.74 -3.61
N GLU A 178 27.78 -16.06 -3.62
CA GLU A 178 28.24 -17.42 -3.84
C GLU A 178 27.70 -18.37 -2.76
N MET A 179 27.68 -17.94 -1.49
CA MET A 179 27.05 -18.70 -0.42
C MET A 179 25.55 -18.90 -0.63
N ALA A 180 24.83 -17.85 -1.05
CA ALA A 180 23.41 -17.95 -1.37
C ALA A 180 23.15 -18.93 -2.53
N VAL A 181 24.01 -18.93 -3.57
CA VAL A 181 23.91 -19.84 -4.70
C VAL A 181 24.15 -21.30 -4.30
N ARG A 182 25.22 -21.55 -3.53
CA ARG A 182 25.61 -22.91 -3.10
C ARG A 182 24.57 -23.56 -2.19
N HIS A 183 23.90 -22.77 -1.34
CA HIS A 183 22.93 -23.26 -0.36
C HIS A 183 21.47 -23.05 -0.74
N ASP A 184 21.20 -22.53 -1.94
CA ASP A 184 19.84 -22.23 -2.45
C ASP A 184 19.07 -21.26 -1.53
N GLN A 185 19.77 -20.30 -0.92
CA GLN A 185 19.22 -19.30 0.02
C GLN A 185 19.21 -17.88 -0.58
N MET A 186 18.90 -17.76 -1.87
CA MET A 186 18.81 -16.47 -2.56
C MET A 186 17.78 -15.47 -1.96
N PRO A 187 16.62 -15.91 -1.43
CA PRO A 187 15.66 -15.00 -0.81
C PRO A 187 16.22 -14.24 0.42
N VAL A 188 17.16 -14.86 1.15
CA VAL A 188 17.82 -14.21 2.28
C VAL A 188 18.73 -13.09 1.79
N TYR A 189 19.46 -13.33 0.71
CA TYR A 189 20.30 -12.33 0.06
C TYR A 189 19.46 -11.16 -0.48
N GLU A 190 18.35 -11.43 -1.19
CA GLU A 190 17.43 -10.40 -1.68
C GLU A 190 16.89 -9.51 -0.56
N ARG A 191 16.47 -10.10 0.57
CA ARG A 191 16.01 -9.33 1.73
C ARG A 191 17.11 -8.41 2.27
N THR A 192 18.34 -8.89 2.34
CA THR A 192 19.46 -8.10 2.82
C THR A 192 19.84 -6.97 1.86
N LEU A 193 19.67 -7.20 0.55
CA LEU A 193 19.84 -6.16 -0.48
C LEU A 193 18.77 -5.07 -0.37
N ALA A 194 17.51 -5.44 -0.13
CA ALA A 194 16.41 -4.50 0.05
C ALA A 194 16.58 -3.61 1.30
N GLU A 195 17.23 -4.13 2.34
CA GLU A 195 17.58 -3.39 3.56
C GLU A 195 18.88 -2.57 3.43
N SER A 196 19.67 -2.78 2.37
CA SER A 196 20.97 -2.13 2.21
C SER A 196 20.85 -0.71 1.64
N GLU A 197 21.39 0.27 2.37
CA GLU A 197 21.53 1.64 1.88
C GLU A 197 22.81 1.76 1.05
N GLY A 198 22.68 1.80 -0.28
CA GLY A 198 23.78 1.89 -1.24
C GLY A 198 23.47 2.86 -2.39
N SER A 199 24.46 3.14 -3.23
CA SER A 199 24.20 3.86 -4.49
C SER A 199 23.35 2.99 -5.42
N ASP A 200 22.35 3.60 -6.07
CA ASP A 200 21.38 2.89 -6.93
C ASP A 200 22.05 2.01 -8.00
N GLU A 201 23.21 2.44 -8.53
CA GLU A 201 23.98 1.68 -9.53
C GLU A 201 24.55 0.36 -8.98
N LEU A 202 25.16 0.40 -7.78
CA LEU A 202 25.79 -0.77 -7.18
C LEU A 202 24.73 -1.78 -6.73
N VAL A 203 23.59 -1.28 -6.25
CA VAL A 203 22.43 -2.11 -5.89
C VAL A 203 21.80 -2.73 -7.14
N GLY A 204 21.72 -1.99 -8.26
CA GLY A 204 21.25 -2.50 -9.55
C GLY A 204 22.12 -3.63 -10.10
N GLU A 205 23.46 -3.53 -10.00
CA GLU A 205 24.37 -4.63 -10.38
C GLU A 205 24.13 -5.91 -9.56
N ARG A 206 23.88 -5.77 -8.25
CA ARG A 206 23.58 -6.90 -7.39
C ARG A 206 22.27 -7.58 -7.77
N TYR A 207 21.21 -6.81 -8.01
CA TYR A 207 19.94 -7.37 -8.50
C TYR A 207 20.08 -8.04 -9.87
N ARG A 208 21.01 -7.58 -10.73
CA ARG A 208 21.27 -8.20 -12.04
C ARG A 208 21.84 -9.61 -11.88
N SER A 209 22.78 -9.79 -10.95
CA SER A 209 23.33 -11.12 -10.62
C SER A 209 22.27 -12.05 -10.06
N VAL A 210 21.39 -11.54 -9.19
CA VAL A 210 20.24 -12.30 -8.65
C VAL A 210 19.25 -12.68 -9.76
N ALA A 211 18.96 -11.77 -10.69
CA ALA A 211 18.10 -12.05 -11.82
C ALA A 211 18.67 -13.15 -12.73
N GLY A 212 19.99 -13.13 -12.98
CA GLY A 212 20.71 -14.18 -13.70
C GLY A 212 20.57 -15.55 -13.04
N TYR A 213 20.70 -15.62 -11.72
CA TYR A 213 20.50 -16.84 -10.93
C TYR A 213 19.10 -17.46 -11.11
N TYR A 214 18.05 -16.63 -11.03
CA TYR A 214 16.67 -17.12 -11.22
C TYR A 214 16.40 -17.53 -12.67
N LYS A 215 17.02 -16.84 -13.63
CA LYS A 215 16.94 -17.20 -15.05
C LYS A 215 17.56 -18.59 -15.32
N GLU A 216 18.71 -18.90 -14.75
CA GLU A 216 19.36 -20.22 -14.86
C GLU A 216 18.51 -21.35 -14.25
N ARG A 217 17.76 -21.07 -13.18
CA ARG A 217 16.86 -22.02 -12.52
C ARG A 217 15.48 -22.16 -13.18
N ASN A 218 15.25 -21.52 -14.34
CA ASN A 218 13.94 -21.46 -15.01
C ASN A 218 12.82 -20.88 -14.10
N LEU A 219 13.14 -19.87 -13.30
CA LEU A 219 12.17 -19.08 -12.51
C LEU A 219 12.02 -17.67 -13.12
N PRO A 220 11.41 -17.54 -14.31
CA PRO A 220 11.38 -16.29 -15.08
C PRO A 220 10.62 -15.15 -14.39
N LEU A 221 9.61 -15.42 -13.56
CA LEU A 221 8.85 -14.39 -12.85
C LEU A 221 9.70 -13.69 -11.78
N GLU A 222 10.44 -14.46 -10.98
CA GLU A 222 11.34 -13.90 -9.96
C GLU A 222 12.54 -13.21 -10.61
N ALA A 223 13.05 -13.74 -11.73
CA ALA A 223 14.06 -13.07 -12.54
C ALA A 223 13.55 -11.71 -13.05
N ALA A 224 12.33 -11.65 -13.59
CA ALA A 224 11.73 -10.42 -14.09
C ALA A 224 11.59 -9.37 -12.98
N LYS A 225 11.10 -9.73 -11.78
CA LYS A 225 11.01 -8.80 -10.65
C LYS A 225 12.37 -8.19 -10.30
N ASN A 226 13.42 -8.99 -10.28
CA ASN A 226 14.78 -8.50 -10.03
C ASN A 226 15.30 -7.61 -11.16
N TYR A 227 15.04 -7.93 -12.44
CA TYR A 227 15.38 -7.05 -13.56
C TYR A 227 14.66 -5.69 -13.51
N VAL A 228 13.41 -5.64 -13.02
CA VAL A 228 12.71 -4.37 -12.76
C VAL A 228 13.45 -3.53 -11.72
N LEU A 229 13.98 -4.15 -10.66
CA LEU A 229 14.78 -3.46 -9.64
C LEU A 229 16.14 -2.98 -10.17
N CYS A 230 16.67 -3.61 -11.23
CA CYS A 230 17.88 -3.18 -11.92
C CYS A 230 17.66 -1.98 -12.87
N GLY A 231 16.41 -1.65 -13.20
CA GLY A 231 16.06 -0.71 -14.27
C GLY A 231 16.15 -1.31 -15.69
N GLU A 232 16.37 -2.62 -15.83
CA GLU A 232 16.39 -3.32 -17.13
C GLU A 232 14.98 -3.75 -17.54
N TYR A 233 14.15 -2.76 -17.88
CA TYR A 233 12.74 -2.98 -18.20
C TYR A 233 12.50 -3.81 -19.46
N GLU A 234 13.39 -3.74 -20.46
CA GLU A 234 13.25 -4.51 -21.71
C GLU A 234 13.33 -6.02 -21.48
N VAL A 235 14.37 -6.48 -20.77
CA VAL A 235 14.58 -7.89 -20.46
C VAL A 235 13.47 -8.41 -19.53
N ALA A 236 13.08 -7.61 -18.54
CA ALA A 236 11.98 -7.94 -17.65
C ALA A 236 10.65 -8.11 -18.41
N MET A 237 10.36 -7.23 -19.38
CA MET A 237 9.17 -7.31 -20.21
C MET A 237 9.19 -8.56 -21.08
N GLU A 238 10.30 -8.86 -21.76
CA GLU A 238 10.44 -10.07 -22.59
C GLU A 238 10.23 -11.37 -21.79
N LEU A 239 10.77 -11.44 -20.57
CA LEU A 239 10.53 -12.56 -19.65
C LEU A 239 9.05 -12.69 -19.27
N CYS A 240 8.36 -11.57 -18.99
CA CYS A 240 6.92 -11.60 -18.70
C CYS A 240 6.08 -12.01 -19.92
N LEU A 241 6.41 -11.54 -21.12
CA LEU A 241 5.69 -11.87 -22.36
C LEU A 241 5.92 -13.32 -22.80
N SER A 242 7.12 -13.86 -22.59
CA SER A 242 7.43 -15.26 -22.89
C SER A 242 6.67 -16.24 -21.97
N LEU A 243 6.44 -15.87 -20.70
CA LEU A 243 5.63 -16.65 -19.77
C LEU A 243 4.18 -16.80 -20.24
N ASP A 244 3.61 -15.74 -20.81
CA ASP A 244 2.25 -15.73 -21.32
C ASP A 244 2.04 -16.72 -22.47
N GLN A 245 3.06 -16.91 -23.31
CA GLN A 245 3.04 -17.86 -24.43
C GLN A 245 3.11 -19.32 -24.00
N THR A 246 3.62 -19.60 -22.80
CA THR A 246 3.83 -20.97 -22.31
C THR A 246 2.59 -21.63 -21.69
N ASN A 247 1.41 -20.99 -21.75
CA ASN A 247 0.12 -21.55 -21.31
C ASN A 247 0.22 -22.26 -19.95
N VAL A 248 0.67 -21.54 -18.92
CA VAL A 248 0.36 -21.97 -17.56
C VAL A 248 -1.14 -21.70 -17.39
N SER A 249 -1.94 -22.75 -17.49
CA SER A 249 -3.34 -22.76 -17.10
C SER A 249 -3.41 -22.33 -15.63
N VAL A 250 -3.58 -21.03 -15.40
CA VAL A 250 -3.92 -20.53 -14.07
C VAL A 250 -5.31 -21.06 -13.81
N ASP A 251 -5.41 -22.01 -12.87
CA ASP A 251 -6.68 -22.55 -12.41
C ASP A 251 -7.68 -21.41 -12.18
N ASP A 252 -8.83 -21.48 -12.84
CA ASP A 252 -10.00 -20.60 -12.69
C ASP A 252 -10.63 -20.65 -11.27
N THR A 253 -9.92 -21.21 -10.29
CA THR A 253 -10.42 -21.45 -8.94
C THR A 253 -9.76 -20.50 -7.93
N ALA A 254 -10.26 -19.27 -7.90
CA ALA A 254 -10.62 -18.56 -6.66
C ALA A 254 -10.81 -17.06 -6.93
N ALA A 255 -12.02 -16.71 -7.35
CA ALA A 255 -12.60 -15.42 -6.99
C ALA A 255 -12.78 -15.37 -5.46
N SER A 256 -11.71 -15.08 -4.71
CA SER A 256 -11.85 -14.63 -3.31
C SER A 256 -10.76 -13.64 -2.93
N ALA A 257 -11.20 -12.39 -2.90
CA ALA A 257 -10.73 -11.24 -2.12
C ALA A 257 -9.62 -11.49 -1.08
N ALA A 258 -8.48 -10.82 -1.28
CA ALA A 258 -7.59 -10.38 -0.18
C ALA A 258 -6.78 -9.10 -0.50
N GLY A 259 -7.06 -8.42 -1.61
CA GLY A 259 -6.54 -7.09 -1.93
C GLY A 259 -7.55 -6.41 -2.83
N GLY A 260 -7.84 -5.12 -2.61
CA GLY A 260 -8.95 -4.36 -3.21
C GLY A 260 -8.94 -4.17 -4.73
N GLY A 261 -8.35 -5.10 -5.50
CA GLY A 261 -8.46 -5.17 -6.95
C GLY A 261 -9.82 -5.74 -7.39
N LEU A 262 -10.35 -5.19 -8.47
CA LEU A 262 -11.64 -5.58 -9.04
C LEU A 262 -11.62 -6.99 -9.65
N TRP A 263 -10.43 -7.48 -9.99
CA TRP A 263 -10.11 -8.82 -10.50
C TRP A 263 -8.63 -9.13 -10.20
N LYS A 264 -8.26 -10.42 -10.20
CA LYS A 264 -6.88 -10.88 -10.03
C LYS A 264 -6.30 -11.21 -11.41
N LEU A 265 -5.31 -10.45 -11.86
CA LEU A 265 -4.58 -10.74 -13.09
C LEU A 265 -3.52 -11.81 -12.83
N SER A 266 -3.05 -12.44 -13.90
CA SER A 266 -1.87 -13.31 -13.83
C SER A 266 -0.65 -12.50 -13.37
N PRO A 267 0.20 -13.04 -12.49
CA PRO A 267 1.26 -12.27 -11.83
C PRO A 267 2.29 -11.71 -12.81
N HIS A 268 2.56 -12.40 -13.92
CA HIS A 268 3.43 -11.92 -15.00
C HIS A 268 2.83 -10.74 -15.77
N MET A 269 1.51 -10.74 -15.98
CA MET A 269 0.82 -9.62 -16.65
C MET A 269 0.71 -8.40 -15.74
N ASP A 270 0.47 -8.61 -14.45
CA ASP A 270 0.49 -7.52 -13.47
C ASP A 270 1.86 -6.85 -13.40
N LEU A 271 2.95 -7.64 -13.42
CA LEU A 271 4.31 -7.11 -13.48
C LEU A 271 4.60 -6.39 -14.80
N ALA A 272 4.19 -6.95 -15.94
CA ALA A 272 4.35 -6.30 -17.25
C ALA A 272 3.67 -4.93 -17.31
N ILE A 273 2.46 -4.81 -16.76
CA ILE A 273 1.73 -3.54 -16.69
C ILE A 273 2.43 -2.55 -15.73
N ASP A 274 2.96 -3.02 -14.60
CA ASP A 274 3.75 -2.19 -13.69
C ASP A 274 5.04 -1.68 -14.36
N ILE A 275 5.72 -2.52 -15.15
CA ILE A 275 6.89 -2.11 -15.96
C ILE A 275 6.51 -1.01 -16.95
N ALA A 276 5.40 -1.17 -17.67
CA ALA A 276 4.91 -0.16 -18.61
C ALA A 276 4.64 1.19 -17.90
N GLY A 277 4.12 1.15 -16.67
CA GLY A 277 3.92 2.33 -15.83
C GLY A 277 5.18 2.99 -15.31
N ARG A 278 6.25 2.23 -15.07
CA ARG A 278 7.54 2.78 -14.59
C ARG A 278 8.37 3.34 -15.73
N CYS A 279 8.48 2.59 -16.83
CA CYS A 279 9.41 2.88 -17.92
C CYS A 279 8.99 4.08 -18.77
N HIS A 280 7.67 4.36 -18.92
CA HIS A 280 7.12 5.40 -19.79
C HIS A 280 7.65 5.37 -21.25
N ASP A 281 8.33 4.30 -21.67
CA ASP A 281 8.82 4.11 -23.03
C ASP A 281 7.68 3.64 -23.93
N GLU A 282 7.30 4.50 -24.88
CA GLU A 282 6.25 4.20 -25.85
C GLU A 282 6.55 2.94 -26.67
N GLY A 283 7.81 2.61 -26.93
CA GLY A 283 8.19 1.40 -27.67
C GLY A 283 7.85 0.13 -26.90
N LEU A 284 8.19 0.06 -25.62
CA LEU A 284 7.84 -1.05 -24.73
C LEU A 284 6.33 -1.15 -24.48
N VAL A 285 5.65 -0.02 -24.28
CA VAL A 285 4.20 0.03 -24.10
C VAL A 285 3.50 -0.50 -25.34
N ASN A 286 3.90 -0.05 -26.54
CA ASN A 286 3.31 -0.51 -27.80
C ASN A 286 3.57 -2.01 -28.03
N ARG A 287 4.75 -2.54 -27.65
CA ARG A 287 5.00 -3.99 -27.68
C ARG A 287 4.04 -4.77 -26.77
N LEU A 288 3.77 -4.27 -25.56
CA LEU A 288 2.82 -4.89 -24.63
C LEU A 288 1.38 -4.82 -25.17
N VAL A 289 0.97 -3.67 -25.71
CA VAL A 289 -0.34 -3.49 -26.36
C VAL A 289 -0.48 -4.43 -27.56
N ASP A 290 0.52 -4.50 -28.43
CA ASP A 290 0.57 -5.41 -29.57
C ASP A 290 0.44 -6.87 -29.12
N HIS A 291 1.13 -7.28 -28.05
CA HIS A 291 1.03 -8.64 -27.51
C HIS A 291 -0.39 -8.92 -26.99
N LEU A 292 -0.97 -7.98 -26.23
CA LEU A 292 -2.35 -8.08 -25.71
C LEU A 292 -3.40 -8.15 -26.82
N LEU A 293 -3.17 -7.50 -27.96
CA LEU A 293 -4.05 -7.52 -29.13
C LEU A 293 -3.81 -8.74 -30.05
N ARG A 294 -2.56 -9.17 -30.22
CA ARG A 294 -2.17 -10.29 -31.12
C ARG A 294 -2.46 -11.68 -30.56
N ALA A 295 -2.68 -11.83 -29.25
CA ALA A 295 -3.07 -13.11 -28.65
C ALA A 295 -4.41 -13.69 -29.19
N ASN A 296 -5.08 -12.98 -30.10
CA ASN A 296 -6.36 -13.33 -30.71
C ASN A 296 -6.30 -13.95 -32.12
N THR A 297 -5.14 -14.26 -32.72
CA THR A 297 -5.12 -14.82 -34.10
C THR A 297 -5.74 -16.23 -34.25
N GLY A 298 -6.36 -16.78 -33.21
CA GLY A 298 -7.12 -18.03 -33.22
C GLY A 298 -8.62 -17.92 -32.88
N LEU A 299 -9.13 -16.71 -32.60
CA LEU A 299 -10.55 -16.44 -32.33
C LEU A 299 -11.00 -15.33 -33.29
N GLU A 300 -12.21 -15.44 -33.84
CA GLU A 300 -12.76 -14.51 -34.83
C GLU A 300 -12.59 -13.03 -34.39
N ASP A 301 -12.27 -12.15 -35.36
CA ASP A 301 -11.75 -10.77 -35.22
C ASP A 301 -12.59 -9.79 -34.35
N ASP A 302 -13.76 -10.19 -33.85
CA ASP A 302 -14.73 -9.32 -33.19
C ASP A 302 -14.77 -9.39 -31.65
N GLU A 303 -14.04 -10.30 -31.00
CA GLU A 303 -14.11 -10.45 -29.54
C GLU A 303 -12.73 -10.47 -28.87
N LEU A 304 -12.27 -9.29 -28.42
CA LEU A 304 -11.17 -9.17 -27.45
C LEU A 304 -11.41 -10.14 -26.27
N GLY A 305 -10.47 -10.97 -25.85
CA GLY A 305 -10.70 -11.90 -24.72
C GLY A 305 -11.07 -11.16 -23.42
N TYR A 306 -11.84 -11.79 -22.53
CA TYR A 306 -12.25 -11.18 -21.26
C TYR A 306 -11.04 -10.76 -20.38
N HIS A 307 -10.04 -11.64 -20.26
CA HIS A 307 -8.80 -11.35 -19.52
C HIS A 307 -7.94 -10.27 -20.20
N GLN A 308 -7.93 -10.22 -21.53
CA GLN A 308 -7.22 -9.17 -22.28
C GLN A 308 -7.84 -7.80 -22.02
N ALA A 309 -9.18 -7.69 -22.07
CA ALA A 309 -9.88 -6.43 -21.78
C ALA A 309 -9.52 -5.90 -20.38
N GLN A 310 -9.46 -6.78 -19.38
CA GLN A 310 -9.03 -6.43 -18.03
C GLN A 310 -7.58 -5.92 -17.96
N SER A 311 -6.66 -6.59 -18.66
CA SER A 311 -5.26 -6.19 -18.75
C SER A 311 -5.10 -4.84 -19.43
N ILE A 312 -5.77 -4.62 -20.57
CA ILE A 312 -5.70 -3.35 -21.31
C ILE A 312 -6.34 -2.22 -20.49
N TYR A 313 -7.45 -2.47 -19.79
CA TYR A 313 -8.03 -1.48 -18.87
C TYR A 313 -7.01 -1.05 -17.81
N LYS A 314 -6.37 -2.01 -17.13
CA LYS A 314 -5.39 -1.73 -16.08
C LYS A 314 -4.15 -1.02 -16.64
N LEU A 315 -3.69 -1.42 -17.83
CA LEU A 315 -2.61 -0.76 -18.55
C LEU A 315 -2.92 0.73 -18.78
N HIS A 316 -4.09 1.05 -19.35
CA HIS A 316 -4.48 2.44 -19.54
C HIS A 316 -4.69 3.22 -18.23
N GLN A 317 -5.10 2.56 -17.14
CA GLN A 317 -5.14 3.22 -15.82
C GLN A 317 -3.73 3.63 -15.39
N VAL A 318 -2.75 2.74 -15.51
CA VAL A 318 -1.37 2.97 -15.10
C VAL A 318 -0.68 4.01 -15.99
N LEU A 319 -0.96 4.00 -17.30
CA LEU A 319 -0.44 5.00 -18.24
C LEU A 319 -1.10 6.38 -18.12
N GLY A 320 -2.16 6.52 -17.33
CA GLY A 320 -2.94 7.76 -17.22
C GLY A 320 -3.84 8.05 -18.42
N ASN A 321 -4.04 7.08 -19.33
CA ASN A 321 -4.92 7.19 -20.50
C ASN A 321 -6.37 6.86 -20.11
N TYR A 322 -6.95 7.69 -19.25
CA TYR A 322 -8.26 7.46 -18.64
C TYR A 322 -9.44 7.48 -19.63
N GLU A 323 -9.31 8.17 -20.78
CA GLU A 323 -10.36 8.15 -21.83
C GLU A 323 -10.52 6.76 -22.46
N GLU A 324 -9.41 6.13 -22.86
CA GLU A 324 -9.43 4.77 -23.39
C GLU A 324 -9.80 3.75 -22.30
N SER A 325 -9.29 3.95 -21.08
CA SER A 325 -9.70 3.15 -19.92
C SER A 325 -11.23 3.16 -19.73
N ALA A 326 -11.88 4.33 -19.89
CA ALA A 326 -13.32 4.43 -19.79
C ALA A 326 -14.07 3.68 -20.92
N ARG A 327 -13.55 3.71 -22.16
CA ARG A 327 -14.12 2.94 -23.27
C ARG A 327 -14.04 1.44 -23.02
N ILE A 328 -12.89 0.95 -22.57
CA ILE A 328 -12.69 -0.47 -22.26
C ILE A 328 -13.52 -0.89 -21.05
N ALA A 329 -13.64 -0.04 -20.02
CA ALA A 329 -14.53 -0.29 -18.89
C ALA A 329 -15.99 -0.48 -19.33
N MET A 330 -16.46 0.32 -20.30
CA MET A 330 -17.80 0.15 -20.86
C MET A 330 -17.97 -1.16 -21.63
N LEU A 331 -16.92 -1.64 -22.31
CA LEU A 331 -16.91 -2.95 -22.98
C LEU A 331 -16.98 -4.10 -21.96
N ILE A 332 -16.12 -4.07 -20.93
CA ILE A 332 -16.12 -5.07 -19.85
C ILE A 332 -17.46 -5.07 -19.12
N ALA A 333 -18.00 -3.90 -18.77
CA ALA A 333 -19.28 -3.78 -18.10
C ALA A 333 -20.44 -4.35 -18.93
N LYS A 334 -20.39 -4.22 -20.26
CA LYS A 334 -21.39 -4.82 -21.16
C LYS A 334 -21.34 -6.35 -21.10
N ARG A 335 -20.15 -6.94 -21.13
CA ARG A 335 -19.99 -8.40 -21.02
C ARG A 335 -20.46 -8.92 -19.66
N GLU A 336 -20.11 -8.24 -18.58
CA GLU A 336 -20.58 -8.55 -17.24
C GLU A 336 -22.12 -8.46 -17.13
N GLN A 337 -22.75 -7.51 -17.84
CA GLN A 337 -24.22 -7.43 -17.96
C GLN A 337 -24.81 -8.61 -18.73
N ASP A 338 -24.20 -8.98 -19.86
CA ASP A 338 -24.61 -10.13 -20.67
C ASP A 338 -24.47 -11.44 -19.87
N GLU A 339 -23.45 -11.53 -19.01
CA GLU A 339 -23.25 -12.63 -18.07
C GLU A 339 -24.21 -12.61 -16.86
N GLY A 340 -24.92 -11.52 -16.62
CA GLY A 340 -25.87 -11.35 -15.51
C GLY A 340 -25.24 -10.87 -14.20
N ARG A 341 -23.97 -10.49 -14.21
CA ARG A 341 -23.21 -9.96 -13.06
C ARG A 341 -23.35 -8.44 -12.93
N TYR A 342 -24.59 -7.98 -12.77
CA TYR A 342 -24.92 -6.54 -12.76
C TYR A 342 -24.19 -5.73 -11.67
N LYS A 343 -23.94 -6.32 -10.50
CA LYS A 343 -23.22 -5.65 -9.39
C LYS A 343 -21.74 -5.41 -9.75
N ALA A 344 -21.08 -6.37 -10.41
CA ALA A 344 -19.69 -6.23 -10.84
C ALA A 344 -19.56 -5.16 -11.94
N ALA A 345 -20.45 -5.19 -12.93
CA ALA A 345 -20.54 -4.15 -13.96
C ALA A 345 -20.74 -2.75 -13.35
N GLN A 346 -21.62 -2.63 -12.37
CA GLN A 346 -21.90 -1.36 -11.68
C GLN A 346 -20.68 -0.88 -10.90
N SER A 347 -19.98 -1.78 -10.20
CA SER A 347 -18.79 -1.45 -9.41
C SER A 347 -17.64 -0.98 -10.28
N LEU A 348 -17.45 -1.60 -11.46
CA LEU A 348 -16.47 -1.17 -12.46
C LEU A 348 -16.77 0.24 -12.99
N LEU A 349 -18.02 0.48 -13.45
CA LEU A 349 -18.40 1.78 -13.97
C LEU A 349 -18.36 2.87 -12.89
N LEU A 350 -18.71 2.54 -11.64
CA LEU A 350 -18.59 3.47 -10.52
C LEU A 350 -17.14 3.81 -10.22
N LYS A 351 -16.23 2.82 -10.23
CA LYS A 351 -14.79 3.06 -10.05
C LYS A 351 -14.27 4.00 -11.14
N THR A 352 -14.53 3.68 -12.40
CA THR A 352 -14.13 4.52 -13.54
C THR A 352 -14.74 5.92 -13.45
N TYR A 353 -16.00 6.05 -13.03
CA TYR A 353 -16.63 7.35 -12.77
C TYR A 353 -15.87 8.16 -11.70
N LYS A 354 -15.53 7.53 -10.56
CA LYS A 354 -14.77 8.20 -9.49
C LYS A 354 -13.37 8.61 -9.96
N ASP A 355 -12.72 7.78 -10.77
CA ASP A 355 -11.39 8.09 -11.31
C ASP A 355 -11.46 9.32 -12.24
N LEU A 356 -12.46 9.41 -13.13
CA LEU A 356 -12.69 10.57 -14.00
C LEU A 356 -13.05 11.84 -13.21
N ASP A 357 -13.91 11.71 -12.19
CA ASP A 357 -14.36 12.81 -11.33
C ASP A 357 -13.20 13.41 -10.52
N ARG A 358 -12.35 12.55 -9.93
CA ARG A 358 -11.13 12.98 -9.20
C ARG A 358 -10.17 13.78 -10.08
N LEU A 359 -10.04 13.39 -11.33
CA LEU A 359 -9.19 14.07 -12.32
C LEU A 359 -9.89 15.26 -12.99
N LYS A 360 -11.14 15.56 -12.61
CA LYS A 360 -11.98 16.62 -13.19
C LYS A 360 -12.10 16.53 -14.71
N MET A 361 -12.06 15.31 -15.25
CA MET A 361 -12.21 15.08 -16.68
C MET A 361 -13.67 14.92 -17.07
N ARG A 362 -13.97 15.14 -18.35
CA ARG A 362 -15.32 14.98 -18.88
C ARG A 362 -15.79 13.53 -18.74
N ILE A 363 -16.98 13.35 -18.20
CA ILE A 363 -17.57 12.02 -18.01
C ILE A 363 -18.37 11.65 -19.28
N PRO A 364 -18.05 10.53 -19.95
CA PRO A 364 -18.81 10.09 -21.11
C PRO A 364 -20.29 9.88 -20.76
N ARG A 365 -21.19 10.45 -21.57
CA ARG A 365 -22.64 10.34 -21.35
C ARG A 365 -23.12 8.89 -21.31
N GLU A 366 -22.57 8.05 -22.18
CA GLU A 366 -22.88 6.61 -22.22
C GLU A 366 -22.51 5.91 -20.91
N LEU A 367 -21.37 6.26 -20.31
CA LEU A 367 -20.94 5.71 -19.03
C LEU A 367 -21.94 6.08 -17.93
N TRP A 368 -22.35 7.35 -17.88
CA TRP A 368 -23.34 7.84 -16.92
C TRP A 368 -24.69 7.15 -17.07
N GLU A 369 -25.20 7.04 -18.31
CA GLU A 369 -26.47 6.38 -18.60
C GLU A 369 -26.45 4.90 -18.21
N ARG A 370 -25.36 4.17 -18.53
CA ARG A 370 -25.21 2.76 -18.14
C ARG A 370 -25.09 2.57 -16.63
N LEU A 371 -24.31 3.42 -15.95
CA LEU A 371 -24.19 3.39 -14.49
C LEU A 371 -25.55 3.61 -13.82
N MET A 372 -26.31 4.57 -14.33
CA MET A 372 -27.65 4.89 -13.85
C MET A 372 -28.62 3.72 -14.05
N LEU A 373 -28.61 3.07 -15.23
CA LEU A 373 -29.46 1.91 -15.50
C LEU A 373 -29.14 0.72 -14.59
N LEU A 374 -27.85 0.43 -14.40
CA LEU A 374 -27.40 -0.62 -13.48
C LEU A 374 -27.80 -0.31 -12.04
N GLN A 375 -27.62 0.94 -11.60
CA GLN A 375 -28.02 1.34 -10.25
C GLN A 375 -29.53 1.24 -10.07
N SER A 376 -30.30 1.65 -11.07
CA SER A 376 -31.76 1.53 -11.06
C SER A 376 -32.17 0.08 -10.84
N TYR A 377 -31.50 -0.88 -11.49
CA TYR A 377 -31.77 -2.31 -11.33
C TYR A 377 -31.41 -2.83 -9.92
N ILE A 378 -30.25 -2.44 -9.38
CA ILE A 378 -29.78 -2.88 -8.06
C ILE A 378 -30.69 -2.37 -6.94
N LEU A 379 -31.22 -1.15 -7.07
CA LEU A 379 -32.08 -0.50 -6.07
C LEU A 379 -33.49 -1.09 -5.96
N VAL A 380 -33.99 -1.78 -6.99
CA VAL A 380 -35.37 -2.32 -6.99
C VAL A 380 -35.62 -3.22 -5.78
N LYS A 381 -34.71 -4.16 -5.51
CA LYS A 381 -34.90 -5.14 -4.43
C LYS A 381 -34.87 -4.49 -3.04
N PRO A 382 -33.87 -3.65 -2.67
CA PRO A 382 -33.88 -2.91 -1.42
C PRO A 382 -35.12 -2.02 -1.25
N LEU A 383 -35.53 -1.28 -2.28
CA LEU A 383 -36.69 -0.39 -2.20
C LEU A 383 -38.00 -1.17 -2.00
N ALA A 384 -38.14 -2.32 -2.66
CA ALA A 384 -39.30 -3.20 -2.47
C ALA A 384 -39.36 -3.82 -1.06
N GLN A 385 -38.22 -3.97 -0.36
CA GLN A 385 -38.14 -4.44 1.02
C GLN A 385 -38.47 -3.34 2.04
N LEU A 386 -38.29 -2.07 1.67
CA LEU A 386 -38.64 -0.89 2.47
C LEU A 386 -40.09 -0.42 2.23
N ASP A 387 -40.92 -1.23 1.57
CA ASP A 387 -42.29 -0.89 1.14
C ASP A 387 -42.41 0.37 0.23
N GLU A 388 -41.30 0.79 -0.40
CA GLU A 388 -41.24 1.91 -1.34
C GLU A 388 -41.64 1.51 -2.77
N HIS A 389 -42.85 0.98 -2.91
CA HIS A 389 -43.35 0.40 -4.18
C HIS A 389 -43.39 1.41 -5.34
N VAL A 390 -43.64 2.69 -5.06
CA VAL A 390 -43.70 3.74 -6.09
C VAL A 390 -42.32 3.97 -6.71
N ASN A 391 -41.29 4.13 -5.87
CA ASN A 391 -39.92 4.36 -6.34
C ASN A 391 -39.40 3.13 -7.10
N ALA A 392 -39.62 1.92 -6.57
CA ALA A 392 -39.24 0.68 -7.23
C ALA A 392 -39.92 0.54 -8.62
N ALA A 393 -41.20 0.87 -8.72
CA ALA A 393 -41.94 0.80 -9.98
C ALA A 393 -41.48 1.86 -11.01
N LEU A 394 -41.12 3.07 -10.59
CA LEU A 394 -40.54 4.10 -11.47
C LEU A 394 -39.17 3.66 -12.02
N LEU A 395 -38.33 3.02 -11.20
CA LEU A 395 -37.05 2.46 -11.66
C LEU A 395 -37.26 1.30 -12.64
N LEU A 396 -38.23 0.41 -12.37
CA LEU A 396 -38.58 -0.69 -13.26
C LEU A 396 -39.14 -0.17 -14.59
N LYS A 397 -39.95 0.88 -14.57
CA LYS A 397 -40.43 1.56 -15.78
C LYS A 397 -39.25 2.04 -16.64
N ARG A 398 -38.21 2.60 -16.03
CA ARG A 398 -36.97 3.01 -16.72
C ARG A 398 -36.24 1.84 -17.39
N ILE A 399 -36.21 0.66 -16.75
CA ILE A 399 -35.50 -0.53 -17.26
C ILE A 399 -36.32 -1.26 -18.33
N CYS A 400 -37.64 -1.33 -18.17
CA CYS A 400 -38.56 -2.02 -19.07
C CYS A 400 -38.95 -1.18 -20.31
N GLN A 401 -38.45 0.05 -20.43
CA GLN A 401 -38.72 0.90 -21.59
C GLN A 401 -37.78 0.59 -22.76
N GLY A 402 -38.37 0.39 -23.94
CA GLY A 402 -37.66 0.29 -25.22
C GLY A 402 -36.66 -0.86 -25.28
N ASN A 403 -35.47 -0.61 -25.84
CA ASN A 403 -34.44 -1.63 -26.05
C ASN A 403 -33.61 -1.92 -24.78
N VAL A 404 -33.86 -1.23 -23.66
CA VAL A 404 -33.06 -1.37 -22.43
C VAL A 404 -33.21 -2.75 -21.80
N LEU A 405 -34.39 -3.37 -21.91
CA LEU A 405 -34.63 -4.72 -21.40
C LEU A 405 -33.67 -5.75 -22.02
N GLN A 406 -33.21 -5.51 -23.26
CA GLN A 406 -32.24 -6.39 -23.92
C GLN A 406 -30.86 -6.35 -23.25
N SER A 407 -30.51 -5.29 -22.52
CA SER A 407 -29.28 -5.25 -21.71
C SER A 407 -29.39 -6.09 -20.43
N PHE A 408 -30.59 -6.57 -20.09
CA PHE A 408 -30.86 -7.39 -18.90
C PHE A 408 -31.41 -8.79 -19.26
N ARG A 409 -31.10 -9.33 -20.45
CA ARG A 409 -31.65 -10.60 -20.99
C ARG A 409 -31.70 -11.76 -20.00
N LYS A 410 -30.65 -11.98 -19.20
CA LYS A 410 -30.63 -13.08 -18.23
C LYS A 410 -31.68 -12.93 -17.14
N HIS A 411 -31.95 -11.71 -16.67
CA HIS A 411 -32.95 -11.44 -15.64
C HIS A 411 -34.27 -10.87 -16.20
N ALA A 412 -34.42 -10.74 -17.52
CA ALA A 412 -35.57 -10.09 -18.16
C ALA A 412 -36.93 -10.60 -17.64
N ALA A 413 -37.10 -11.93 -17.52
CA ALA A 413 -38.33 -12.53 -17.01
C ALA A 413 -38.63 -12.13 -15.56
N GLN A 414 -37.62 -12.13 -14.70
CA GLN A 414 -37.75 -11.76 -13.28
C GLN A 414 -37.95 -10.25 -13.11
N THR A 415 -37.29 -9.43 -13.93
CA THR A 415 -37.45 -7.98 -13.96
C THR A 415 -38.87 -7.60 -14.39
N LEU A 416 -39.40 -8.18 -15.48
CA LEU A 416 -40.78 -7.96 -15.91
C LEU A 416 -41.80 -8.44 -14.85
N ALA A 417 -41.58 -9.61 -14.25
CA ALA A 417 -42.46 -10.10 -13.18
C ALA A 417 -42.49 -9.14 -11.98
N SER A 418 -41.32 -8.62 -11.58
CA SER A 418 -41.22 -7.63 -10.51
C SER A 418 -41.89 -6.31 -10.91
N ALA A 419 -41.74 -5.87 -12.16
CA ALA A 419 -42.40 -4.68 -12.69
C ALA A 419 -43.93 -4.81 -12.61
N VAL A 420 -44.50 -5.96 -12.98
CA VAL A 420 -45.95 -6.19 -12.85
C VAL A 420 -46.40 -6.08 -11.40
N ILE A 421 -45.68 -6.69 -10.46
CA ILE A 421 -46.07 -6.71 -9.05
C ILE A 421 -45.99 -5.32 -8.44
N GLU A 422 -44.86 -4.62 -8.64
CA GLU A 422 -44.62 -3.32 -8.05
C GLU A 422 -45.49 -2.22 -8.70
N CYS A 423 -45.75 -2.29 -10.01
CA CYS A 423 -46.72 -1.42 -10.68
C CYS A 423 -48.16 -1.67 -10.20
N MET A 424 -48.55 -2.92 -9.91
CA MET A 424 -49.87 -3.22 -9.35
C MET A 424 -50.04 -2.67 -7.93
N LYS A 425 -49.01 -2.76 -7.08
CA LYS A 425 -49.03 -2.24 -5.71
C LYS A 425 -49.05 -0.71 -5.65
N SER A 426 -48.36 -0.06 -6.59
CA SER A 426 -48.28 1.41 -6.69
C SER A 426 -49.46 2.05 -7.44
N GLY A 427 -50.40 1.26 -7.97
CA GLY A 427 -51.58 1.77 -8.67
C GLY A 427 -51.37 2.06 -10.17
N MET A 428 -50.18 1.79 -10.72
CA MET A 428 -49.84 1.87 -12.15
C MET A 428 -50.40 0.67 -12.94
N LYS A 429 -51.73 0.55 -12.99
CA LYS A 429 -52.42 -0.62 -13.58
C LYS A 429 -52.21 -0.75 -15.10
N ALA A 430 -52.09 0.36 -15.81
CA ALA A 430 -51.90 0.36 -17.27
C ALA A 430 -50.52 -0.19 -17.64
N GLU A 431 -49.46 0.31 -17.00
CA GLU A 431 -48.10 -0.18 -17.17
C GLU A 431 -47.96 -1.63 -16.71
N ALA A 432 -48.59 -2.00 -15.57
CA ALA A 432 -48.61 -3.38 -15.10
C ALA A 432 -49.23 -4.34 -16.12
N HIS A 433 -50.34 -3.95 -16.76
CA HIS A 433 -50.99 -4.75 -17.79
C HIS A 433 -50.11 -4.89 -19.04
N ALA A 434 -49.47 -3.81 -19.47
CA ALA A 434 -48.55 -3.82 -20.62
C ALA A 434 -47.38 -4.78 -20.39
N TYR A 435 -46.68 -4.69 -19.26
CA TYR A 435 -45.56 -5.57 -18.93
C TYR A 435 -46.00 -7.03 -18.74
N ALA A 436 -47.19 -7.25 -18.17
CA ALA A 436 -47.77 -8.58 -18.03
C ALA A 436 -48.06 -9.22 -19.41
N CYS A 437 -48.57 -8.44 -20.36
CA CYS A 437 -48.80 -8.90 -21.72
C CYS A 437 -47.50 -9.19 -22.46
N GLU A 438 -46.48 -8.34 -22.32
CA GLU A 438 -45.14 -8.57 -22.90
C GLU A 438 -44.52 -9.86 -22.38
N LEU A 439 -44.55 -10.06 -21.06
CA LEU A 439 -44.01 -11.25 -20.42
C LEU A 439 -44.72 -12.55 -20.83
N MET A 440 -46.05 -12.49 -21.02
CA MET A 440 -46.83 -13.67 -21.41
C MET A 440 -46.81 -13.95 -22.92
N ARG A 441 -46.41 -12.97 -23.73
CA ARG A 441 -46.26 -13.12 -25.19
C ARG A 441 -45.06 -13.99 -25.53
N ASP A 442 -43.96 -13.86 -24.79
CA ASP A 442 -42.74 -14.63 -25.01
C ASP A 442 -42.74 -15.93 -24.20
N ALA A 443 -42.72 -17.07 -24.90
CA ALA A 443 -42.75 -18.39 -24.28
C ALA A 443 -41.49 -18.68 -23.46
N GLU A 444 -40.33 -18.14 -23.84
CA GLU A 444 -39.08 -18.35 -23.12
C GLU A 444 -39.10 -17.62 -21.78
N LEU A 445 -39.54 -16.36 -21.78
CA LEU A 445 -39.65 -15.57 -20.54
C LEU A 445 -40.70 -16.16 -19.59
N ARG A 446 -41.83 -16.63 -20.12
CA ARG A 446 -42.90 -17.25 -19.34
C ARG A 446 -42.44 -18.52 -18.60
N ASN A 447 -41.57 -19.33 -19.21
CA ASN A 447 -41.07 -20.56 -18.61
C ASN A 447 -40.00 -20.34 -17.53
N ARG A 448 -39.38 -19.15 -17.51
CA ARG A 448 -38.34 -18.78 -16.53
C ARG A 448 -38.92 -18.22 -15.21
N ILE A 449 -40.23 -18.22 -15.05
CA ILE A 449 -40.94 -17.70 -13.87
C ILE A 449 -41.61 -18.83 -13.10
N SER A 450 -41.67 -18.72 -11.78
CA SER A 450 -42.35 -19.69 -10.91
C SER A 450 -43.85 -19.78 -11.21
N GLU A 451 -44.43 -20.97 -11.04
CA GLU A 451 -45.84 -21.21 -11.34
C GLU A 451 -46.79 -20.32 -10.53
N GLN A 452 -46.43 -20.01 -9.28
CA GLN A 452 -47.19 -19.13 -8.40
C GLN A 452 -47.27 -17.69 -8.94
N LEU A 453 -46.13 -17.14 -9.38
CA LEU A 453 -46.08 -15.79 -9.96
C LEU A 453 -46.78 -15.76 -11.31
N ARG A 454 -46.61 -16.81 -12.13
CA ARG A 454 -47.28 -16.95 -13.43
C ARG A 454 -48.80 -16.87 -13.29
N LYS A 455 -49.40 -17.60 -12.34
CA LYS A 455 -50.86 -17.56 -12.07
C LYS A 455 -51.32 -16.14 -11.71
N LYS A 456 -50.57 -15.41 -10.87
CA LYS A 456 -50.91 -14.03 -10.50
C LYS A 456 -50.86 -13.09 -11.71
N ILE A 457 -49.83 -13.19 -12.54
CA ILE A 457 -49.65 -12.33 -13.72
C ILE A 457 -50.70 -12.65 -14.79
N GLU A 458 -51.07 -13.92 -14.98
CA GLU A 458 -52.17 -14.29 -15.90
C GLU A 458 -53.51 -13.65 -15.51
N VAL A 459 -53.78 -13.50 -14.21
CA VAL A 459 -54.97 -12.79 -13.73
C VAL A 459 -54.94 -11.31 -14.11
N VAL A 460 -53.77 -10.68 -14.06
CA VAL A 460 -53.59 -9.28 -14.47
C VAL A 460 -53.85 -9.14 -15.98
N VAL A 461 -53.31 -10.02 -16.82
CA VAL A 461 -53.55 -10.01 -18.27
C VAL A 461 -55.04 -10.17 -18.61
N ARG A 462 -55.73 -11.09 -17.91
CA ARG A 462 -57.16 -11.37 -18.14
C ARG A 462 -58.09 -10.23 -17.72
N LYS A 463 -57.64 -9.33 -16.85
CA LYS A 463 -58.42 -8.20 -16.33
C LYS A 463 -57.77 -6.89 -16.80
N PRO A 464 -57.95 -6.50 -18.08
CA PRO A 464 -57.46 -5.22 -18.55
C PRO A 464 -58.04 -4.09 -17.69
N PRO A 465 -57.23 -3.08 -17.34
CA PRO A 465 -57.72 -1.93 -16.62
C PRO A 465 -58.83 -1.28 -17.45
N LYS A 466 -59.93 -0.90 -16.80
CA LYS A 466 -60.89 0.02 -17.41
C LYS A 466 -60.15 1.33 -17.67
N GLU A 467 -60.51 2.05 -18.74
CA GLU A 467 -59.98 3.41 -19.00
C GLU A 467 -60.37 4.35 -17.85
N ASP A 468 -59.64 4.26 -16.74
CA ASP A 468 -59.73 5.20 -15.64
C ASP A 468 -59.11 6.50 -16.17
N ARG A 469 -59.94 7.54 -16.35
CA ARG A 469 -59.51 8.88 -16.78
C ARG A 469 -58.48 9.51 -15.81
N GLN A 470 -58.27 8.92 -14.63
CA GLN A 470 -57.23 9.24 -13.67
C GLN A 470 -56.16 8.14 -13.71
N GLY A 471 -55.33 8.14 -14.75
CA GLY A 471 -54.08 7.36 -14.74
C GLY A 471 -53.18 7.80 -13.58
N PHE A 472 -52.27 6.93 -13.15
CA PHE A 472 -51.26 7.29 -12.16
C PHE A 472 -50.48 8.52 -12.63
N GLN A 473 -50.53 9.60 -11.85
CA GLN A 473 -49.74 10.79 -12.08
C GLN A 473 -48.47 10.69 -11.24
N GLU A 474 -47.33 10.67 -11.92
CA GLU A 474 -46.04 10.67 -11.26
C GLU A 474 -45.85 11.95 -10.44
N PRO A 475 -45.32 11.87 -9.20
CA PRO A 475 -45.01 13.06 -8.42
C PRO A 475 -44.06 13.98 -9.18
N LEU A 476 -44.31 15.28 -9.04
CA LEU A 476 -43.49 16.34 -9.61
C LEU A 476 -42.64 16.94 -8.50
N SER A 477 -41.32 16.96 -8.69
CA SER A 477 -40.38 17.64 -7.80
C SER A 477 -39.58 18.72 -8.55
N PRO A 478 -39.10 19.77 -7.86
CA PRO A 478 -38.44 20.90 -8.51
C PRO A 478 -37.04 20.53 -8.99
N CYS A 479 -36.68 21.03 -10.18
CA CYS A 479 -35.32 20.93 -10.72
C CYS A 479 -34.30 21.59 -9.78
N PRO A 480 -33.17 20.94 -9.46
CA PRO A 480 -32.17 21.53 -8.57
C PRO A 480 -31.39 22.71 -9.20
N TYR A 481 -31.57 22.98 -10.51
CA TYR A 481 -30.93 24.11 -11.19
C TYR A 481 -31.87 25.30 -11.40
N CYS A 482 -33.11 25.06 -11.84
CA CYS A 482 -34.04 26.11 -12.28
C CYS A 482 -35.40 26.08 -11.58
N ALA A 483 -35.59 25.18 -10.61
CA ALA A 483 -36.83 24.99 -9.85
C ALA A 483 -38.09 24.64 -10.68
N THR A 484 -37.99 24.45 -12.00
CA THR A 484 -39.10 23.97 -12.82
C THR A 484 -39.57 22.60 -12.31
N PRO A 485 -40.88 22.37 -12.12
CA PRO A 485 -41.40 21.06 -11.71
C PRO A 485 -41.20 20.04 -12.83
N LEU A 486 -40.56 18.91 -12.51
CA LEU A 486 -40.38 17.78 -13.42
C LEU A 486 -40.76 16.45 -12.73
N PRO A 487 -41.15 15.41 -13.49
CA PRO A 487 -41.41 14.10 -12.91
C PRO A 487 -40.19 13.55 -12.18
N ASP A 488 -40.38 12.98 -10.99
CA ASP A 488 -39.32 12.45 -10.12
C ASP A 488 -38.32 11.51 -10.82
N SER A 489 -38.77 10.73 -11.80
CA SER A 489 -37.94 9.79 -12.56
C SER A 489 -37.08 10.43 -13.64
N SER A 490 -37.36 11.68 -14.04
CA SER A 490 -36.66 12.39 -15.11
C SER A 490 -35.30 12.89 -14.64
N LEU A 491 -34.23 12.54 -15.38
CA LEU A 491 -32.86 12.96 -15.08
C LEU A 491 -32.33 14.03 -16.04
N SER A 492 -33.19 14.61 -16.86
CA SER A 492 -32.88 15.73 -17.74
C SER A 492 -33.98 16.78 -17.62
N CYS A 493 -33.59 18.04 -17.45
CA CYS A 493 -34.56 19.12 -17.39
C CYS A 493 -34.83 19.66 -18.79
N GLY A 494 -36.10 19.64 -19.24
CA GLY A 494 -36.46 20.23 -20.53
C GLY A 494 -36.29 21.76 -20.59
N HIS A 495 -36.29 22.45 -19.44
CA HIS A 495 -36.18 23.91 -19.37
C HIS A 495 -34.73 24.38 -19.38
N CYS A 496 -33.89 23.91 -18.44
CA CYS A 496 -32.49 24.34 -18.36
C CYS A 496 -31.54 23.43 -19.15
N GLN A 497 -32.04 22.35 -19.77
CA GLN A 497 -31.27 21.36 -20.53
C GLN A 497 -30.15 20.66 -19.75
N ASN A 498 -30.08 20.84 -18.43
CA ASN A 498 -29.08 20.21 -17.57
C ASN A 498 -29.41 18.73 -17.32
N ILE A 499 -28.36 17.90 -17.22
CA ILE A 499 -28.45 16.54 -16.70
C ILE A 499 -28.46 16.63 -15.17
N ILE A 500 -29.51 16.06 -14.57
CA ILE A 500 -29.73 16.07 -13.13
C ILE A 500 -29.10 14.82 -12.52
N PRO A 501 -28.23 14.95 -11.50
CA PRO A 501 -27.72 13.81 -10.76
C PRO A 501 -28.84 12.95 -10.18
N PHE A 502 -28.67 11.63 -10.20
CA PHE A 502 -29.58 10.72 -9.51
C PHE A 502 -29.12 10.48 -8.07
N CYS A 503 -30.08 10.26 -7.18
CA CYS A 503 -29.86 9.92 -5.79
C CYS A 503 -29.36 8.47 -5.67
N ALA A 504 -28.28 8.25 -4.90
CA ALA A 504 -27.71 6.92 -4.67
C ALA A 504 -28.69 5.95 -3.97
N VAL A 505 -29.65 6.47 -3.20
CA VAL A 505 -30.61 5.67 -2.43
C VAL A 505 -31.91 5.41 -3.21
N THR A 506 -32.49 6.44 -3.82
CA THR A 506 -33.79 6.31 -4.51
C THR A 506 -33.65 6.02 -6.01
N GLY A 507 -32.52 6.34 -6.63
CA GLY A 507 -32.33 6.25 -8.10
C GLY A 507 -33.12 7.29 -8.91
N LEU A 508 -33.81 8.21 -8.23
CA LEU A 508 -34.57 9.33 -8.80
C LEU A 508 -33.74 10.61 -8.76
N HIS A 509 -34.20 11.69 -9.40
CA HIS A 509 -33.43 12.93 -9.40
C HIS A 509 -33.32 13.54 -7.99
N VAL A 510 -32.23 14.26 -7.74
CA VAL A 510 -32.01 14.92 -6.45
C VAL A 510 -32.85 16.18 -6.31
N VAL A 511 -33.35 16.43 -5.10
CA VAL A 511 -34.14 17.61 -4.75
C VAL A 511 -33.35 18.39 -3.70
N LEU A 512 -33.17 19.71 -3.91
CA LEU A 512 -32.38 20.53 -3.00
C LEU A 512 -32.95 20.54 -1.58
N SER A 513 -34.27 20.61 -1.43
CA SER A 513 -34.94 20.66 -0.12
C SER A 513 -34.87 19.36 0.68
N ASP A 514 -34.48 18.25 0.05
CA ASP A 514 -34.38 16.92 0.65
C ASP A 514 -32.94 16.38 0.50
N TRP A 515 -31.95 17.26 0.57
CA TRP A 515 -30.56 16.91 0.34
C TRP A 515 -29.86 16.43 1.62
N SER A 516 -29.21 15.26 1.55
CA SER A 516 -28.28 14.77 2.58
C SER A 516 -26.84 14.93 2.13
N SER A 517 -25.92 15.02 3.10
CA SER A 517 -24.48 14.93 2.82
C SER A 517 -24.17 13.73 1.90
N PRO A 518 -23.36 13.92 0.85
CA PRO A 518 -22.99 12.87 -0.07
C PRO A 518 -22.19 11.77 0.64
N CYS A 519 -22.11 10.60 0.01
CA CYS A 519 -21.36 9.47 0.58
C CYS A 519 -19.88 9.84 0.70
N GLY A 520 -19.28 9.62 1.87
CA GLY A 520 -17.85 9.91 2.10
C GLY A 520 -16.91 9.13 1.17
N ASN A 521 -17.33 7.97 0.66
CA ASN A 521 -16.52 7.17 -0.24
C ASN A 521 -16.84 7.41 -1.74
N CYS A 522 -18.12 7.47 -2.14
CA CYS A 522 -18.48 7.62 -3.56
C CYS A 522 -18.89 9.01 -3.99
N SER A 523 -19.01 9.98 -3.09
CA SER A 523 -19.43 11.36 -3.37
C SER A 523 -20.79 11.51 -4.05
N PHE A 524 -21.56 10.43 -4.24
CA PHE A 524 -22.90 10.51 -4.82
C PHE A 524 -23.89 11.15 -3.84
N PRO A 525 -24.82 11.95 -4.38
CA PRO A 525 -25.83 12.63 -3.57
C PRO A 525 -26.92 11.68 -3.10
N MET A 526 -27.54 12.02 -1.97
CA MET A 526 -28.57 11.20 -1.33
C MET A 526 -29.74 12.07 -0.87
N ARG A 527 -30.95 11.53 -0.96
CA ARG A 527 -32.15 12.15 -0.38
C ARG A 527 -32.19 11.88 1.12
N HIS A 528 -32.37 12.91 1.94
CA HIS A 528 -32.30 12.81 3.40
C HIS A 528 -33.46 11.96 3.95
N SER A 529 -34.69 12.26 3.52
CA SER A 529 -35.90 11.56 3.94
C SER A 529 -35.84 10.04 3.73
N MET A 530 -35.23 9.59 2.63
CA MET A 530 -35.07 8.17 2.35
C MET A 530 -33.93 7.54 3.15
N LEU A 531 -32.85 8.28 3.38
CA LEU A 531 -31.75 7.82 4.24
C LEU A 531 -32.25 7.55 5.66
N GLU A 532 -33.11 8.42 6.21
CA GLU A 532 -33.72 8.23 7.52
C GLU A 532 -34.61 6.98 7.59
N ARG A 533 -35.38 6.71 6.53
CA ARG A 533 -36.18 5.47 6.44
C ARG A 533 -35.29 4.23 6.41
N MET A 534 -34.16 4.27 5.70
CA MET A 534 -33.18 3.18 5.73
C MET A 534 -32.56 2.99 7.12
N LEU A 535 -32.27 4.09 7.83
CA LEU A 535 -31.74 4.07 9.22
C LEU A 535 -32.72 3.44 10.19
N ALA A 536 -34.01 3.69 10.01
CA ALA A 536 -35.05 3.12 10.85
C ALA A 536 -35.18 1.59 10.67
N HIS A 537 -34.85 1.06 9.49
CA HIS A 537 -35.06 -0.35 9.14
C HIS A 537 -33.81 -1.23 9.34
N GLU A 538 -32.60 -0.68 9.22
CA GLU A 538 -31.33 -1.42 9.36
C GLU A 538 -30.39 -0.76 10.40
N LYS A 539 -29.79 -1.56 11.30
CA LYS A 539 -28.86 -1.07 12.35
C LYS A 539 -27.50 -0.61 11.83
N SER A 540 -27.09 -1.06 10.64
CA SER A 540 -25.87 -0.64 9.94
C SER A 540 -26.27 -0.29 8.52
N ILE A 541 -25.92 0.92 8.07
CA ILE A 541 -26.21 1.35 6.70
C ILE A 541 -24.97 1.22 5.85
N VAL A 542 -25.13 0.47 4.77
CA VAL A 542 -24.24 0.49 3.61
C VAL A 542 -24.83 1.34 2.51
N CYS A 543 -23.98 2.15 1.86
CA CYS A 543 -24.38 2.95 0.71
C CYS A 543 -24.81 2.02 -0.44
N PRO A 544 -26.03 2.13 -0.99
CA PRO A 544 -26.48 1.28 -2.09
C PRO A 544 -25.69 1.46 -3.40
N MET A 545 -24.90 2.54 -3.50
CA MET A 545 -24.06 2.83 -4.65
C MET A 545 -22.70 2.13 -4.54
N CYS A 546 -21.97 2.28 -3.42
CA CYS A 546 -20.61 1.73 -3.26
C CYS A 546 -20.50 0.52 -2.33
N SER A 547 -21.58 0.09 -1.68
CA SER A 547 -21.60 -0.97 -0.66
C SER A 547 -20.68 -0.75 0.55
N GLU A 548 -20.19 0.47 0.78
CA GLU A 548 -19.41 0.82 1.98
C GLU A 548 -20.29 1.43 3.07
N GLU A 549 -19.85 1.28 4.32
CA GLU A 549 -20.56 1.76 5.50
C GLU A 549 -20.68 3.29 5.49
N LEU A 550 -21.89 3.79 5.74
CA LEU A 550 -22.16 5.21 5.93
C LEU A 550 -22.02 5.54 7.41
N ALA A 551 -21.13 6.48 7.75
CA ALA A 551 -20.98 6.96 9.12
C ALA A 551 -22.30 7.54 9.66
N ALA A 552 -22.83 6.97 10.74
CA ALA A 552 -24.04 7.45 11.41
C ALA A 552 -23.73 8.73 12.20
N SER A 553 -23.82 9.91 11.58
CA SER A 553 -23.74 11.18 12.30
C SER A 553 -24.93 12.08 11.96
N ALA A 554 -25.46 12.70 13.02
CA ALA A 554 -26.68 13.50 13.06
C ALA A 554 -26.53 14.93 12.47
N ASP A 555 -25.35 15.31 11.96
CA ASP A 555 -25.05 16.67 11.49
C ASP A 555 -25.30 16.90 9.97
N ARG A 556 -26.09 16.04 9.32
CA ARG A 556 -26.19 16.03 7.83
C ARG A 556 -27.18 17.04 7.23
N GLU A 557 -28.01 17.70 8.04
CA GLU A 557 -29.04 18.64 7.57
C GLU A 557 -28.52 20.07 7.35
N VAL A 558 -27.59 20.57 8.17
CA VAL A 558 -27.45 22.04 8.37
C VAL A 558 -26.53 22.74 7.37
N ASN A 559 -25.55 22.05 6.77
CA ASN A 559 -24.64 22.61 5.74
C ASN A 559 -24.95 22.12 4.31
N GLY A 560 -25.96 21.25 4.13
CA GLY A 560 -26.18 20.50 2.90
C GLY A 560 -26.67 21.31 1.70
N HIS A 561 -27.32 22.45 1.89
CA HIS A 561 -27.94 23.21 0.81
C HIS A 561 -26.92 23.90 -0.12
N LEU A 562 -25.92 24.58 0.46
CA LEU A 562 -24.87 25.28 -0.31
C LEU A 562 -23.87 24.30 -0.92
N ASP A 563 -23.44 23.30 -0.14
CA ASP A 563 -22.56 22.23 -0.62
C ASP A 563 -23.23 21.36 -1.69
N GLY A 564 -24.53 21.10 -1.54
CA GLY A 564 -25.34 20.37 -2.50
C GLY A 564 -25.47 21.10 -3.83
N PHE A 565 -25.72 22.41 -3.80
CA PHE A 565 -25.80 23.23 -5.01
C PHE A 565 -24.46 23.30 -5.76
N GLN A 566 -23.34 23.54 -5.06
CA GLN A 566 -22.01 23.56 -5.67
C GLN A 566 -21.63 22.21 -6.30
N ARG A 567 -22.01 21.09 -5.67
CA ARG A 567 -21.77 19.76 -6.23
C ARG A 567 -22.67 19.42 -7.41
N VAL A 568 -23.95 19.76 -7.35
CA VAL A 568 -24.88 19.61 -8.49
C VAL A 568 -24.36 20.37 -9.70
N GLN A 569 -23.86 21.60 -9.51
CA GLN A 569 -23.19 22.37 -10.56
C GLN A 569 -21.93 21.66 -11.09
N SER A 570 -21.07 21.15 -10.19
CA SER A 570 -19.84 20.44 -10.58
C SER A 570 -20.14 19.19 -11.43
N THR A 571 -21.12 18.38 -11.04
CA THR A 571 -21.53 17.19 -11.79
C THR A 571 -22.12 17.57 -13.16
N SER A 572 -22.90 18.66 -13.25
CA SER A 572 -23.40 19.18 -14.54
C SER A 572 -22.25 19.56 -15.48
N VAL A 573 -21.24 20.26 -14.96
CA VAL A 573 -20.08 20.70 -15.73
C VAL A 573 -19.31 19.50 -16.29
N LEU A 574 -19.13 18.44 -15.48
CA LEU A 574 -18.41 17.23 -15.90
C LEU A 574 -19.20 16.41 -16.94
N LEU A 575 -20.53 16.40 -16.87
CA LEU A 575 -21.39 15.64 -17.80
C LEU A 575 -21.65 16.39 -19.12
N GLN A 576 -21.73 17.72 -19.09
CA GLN A 576 -22.15 18.50 -20.25
C GLN A 576 -21.00 19.26 -20.92
N GLY A 577 -19.91 19.55 -20.20
CA GLY A 577 -18.87 20.49 -20.63
C GLY A 577 -19.42 21.92 -20.63
N HIS A 578 -18.72 22.87 -19.99
CA HIS A 578 -19.08 24.31 -19.86
C HIS A 578 -20.42 24.71 -20.49
N ALA A 579 -21.51 24.52 -19.76
CA ALA A 579 -22.79 25.09 -20.16
C ALA A 579 -22.65 26.62 -20.08
N ARG A 580 -22.86 27.29 -21.21
CA ARG A 580 -22.90 28.75 -21.31
C ARG A 580 -23.94 29.31 -20.34
N GLY A 581 -23.52 30.27 -19.52
CA GLY A 581 -24.35 31.37 -19.03
C GLY A 581 -25.57 30.99 -18.19
N GLY A 582 -25.36 30.84 -16.89
CA GLY A 582 -26.40 31.13 -15.90
C GLY A 582 -25.74 31.93 -14.79
N GLU A 583 -25.90 33.26 -14.80
CA GLU A 583 -25.49 34.12 -13.70
C GLU A 583 -26.14 33.62 -12.39
N PRO A 584 -25.44 33.73 -11.25
CA PRO A 584 -26.07 33.47 -9.96
C PRO A 584 -27.19 34.49 -9.76
N ILE A 585 -28.42 33.99 -9.64
CA ILE A 585 -29.54 34.80 -9.17
C ILE A 585 -29.26 35.07 -7.69
N ASN A 586 -28.97 36.34 -7.37
CA ASN A 586 -28.90 36.87 -6.02
C ASN A 586 -30.23 36.71 -5.27
#